data_AF-A0A0T9UQ83-F1
#
_entry.id   AF-A0A0T9UQ83-F1
#
_cell.length_a   1.000
_cell.length_b   1.000
_cell.length_c   1.000
_cell.angle_alpha   90.00
_cell.angle_beta   90.00
_cell.angle_gamma   90.00
#
_symmetry.space_group_name_H-M   'P 1'
#
loop_
_entity.id
_entity.type
_entity.pdbx_description
1 polymer ?
#
loop_
_entity_poly.entity_id
_entity_poly.type
_entity_poly.pdbx_seq_one_letter_code
_entity_poly.pdbx_strand_id
1 'polypeptide(L)' 'MWVIDTAADEKKLELKSVADSEINWRQDAVDGGYAEPKEVTDLAAWKKYRVLLMRIDTSKAPDIEWLVAPN' A
#
# COMPACT_ATOMS: atom_id res chain seq x y z
N MET A 1 -28.56 2.62 12.27
CA MET A 1 -27.53 3.61 11.95
C MET A 1 -26.31 2.83 11.48
N TRP A 2 -25.99 2.86 10.18
CA TRP A 2 -24.75 2.28 9.69
C TRP A 2 -23.66 3.29 10.01
N VAL A 3 -22.82 3.00 11.01
CA VAL A 3 -21.60 3.77 11.26
C VAL A 3 -20.57 3.17 10.31
N ILE A 4 -20.32 3.84 9.19
CA ILE A 4 -19.11 3.57 8.40
C ILE A 4 -17.98 4.08 9.29
N ASP A 5 -17.08 3.19 9.71
CA ASP A 5 -16.02 3.53 10.65
C ASP A 5 -14.92 4.32 9.91
N THR A 6 -15.05 5.65 9.89
CA THR A 6 -14.23 6.54 9.08
C THR A 6 -12.75 6.41 9.37
N ALA A 7 -12.38 6.05 10.61
CA ALA A 7 -10.99 5.87 11.01
C ALA A 7 -10.29 4.72 10.26
N ALA A 8 -11.00 3.62 9.99
CA ALA A 8 -10.45 2.50 9.23
C ALA A 8 -10.24 2.87 7.75
N ASP A 9 -11.20 3.60 7.17
CA ASP A 9 -11.10 4.09 5.80
C ASP A 9 -9.98 5.12 5.64
N GLU A 10 -9.86 6.08 6.58
CA GLU A 10 -8.75 7.04 6.65
C GLU A 10 -7.41 6.32 6.73
N LYS A 11 -7.30 5.29 7.60
CA LYS A 11 -6.06 4.52 7.73
C LYS A 11 -5.70 3.81 6.44
N LYS A 12 -6.68 3.22 5.76
CA LYS A 12 -6.49 2.56 4.46
C LYS A 12 -6.03 3.55 3.40
N LEU A 13 -6.54 4.78 3.40
CA LEU A 13 -6.12 5.85 2.49
C LEU A 13 -4.68 6.31 2.76
N GLU A 14 -4.30 6.50 4.03
CA GLU A 14 -2.92 6.83 4.41
C GLU A 14 -1.92 5.77 3.89
N LEU A 15 -2.19 4.50 4.19
CA LEU A 15 -1.34 3.38 3.78
C LEU A 15 -1.26 3.26 2.25
N LYS A 16 -2.36 3.58 1.55
CA LYS A 16 -2.38 3.63 0.08
C LYS A 16 -1.48 4.75 -0.44
N SER A 17 -1.54 5.94 0.16
CA SER A 17 -0.71 7.08 -0.25
C SER A 17 0.78 6.80 -0.06
N VAL A 18 1.16 6.13 1.04
CA VAL A 18 2.53 5.67 1.25
C VAL A 18 2.93 4.69 0.15
N ALA A 19 2.11 3.67 -0.10
CA ALA A 19 2.40 2.67 -1.12
C ALA A 19 2.52 3.29 -2.52
N ASP A 20 1.65 4.24 -2.88
CA ASP A 20 1.74 4.93 -4.18
C ASP A 20 3.02 5.76 -4.29
N SER A 21 3.45 6.43 -3.21
CA SER A 21 4.70 7.20 -3.19
C SER A 21 5.92 6.30 -3.38
N GLU A 22 5.96 5.17 -2.67
CA GLU A 22 7.05 4.18 -2.77
C GLU A 22 7.09 3.47 -4.14
N ILE A 23 5.91 3.24 -4.74
CA ILE A 23 5.79 2.68 -6.09
C ILE A 23 6.24 3.68 -7.14
N ASN A 24 5.87 4.96 -7.02
CA ASN A 24 6.08 5.96 -8.06
C ASN A 24 7.58 6.13 -8.38
N TRP A 25 8.40 6.44 -7.38
CA TRP A 25 9.82 6.69 -7.62
C TRP A 25 10.58 5.44 -8.08
N ARG A 26 10.23 4.25 -7.56
CA ARG A 26 10.84 2.98 -8.00
C ARG A 26 10.41 2.59 -9.41
N GLN A 27 9.16 2.88 -9.77
CA GLN A 27 8.69 2.68 -11.14
C GLN A 27 9.44 3.61 -12.10
N ASP A 28 9.66 4.87 -11.72
CA ASP A 28 10.47 5.80 -12.51
C ASP A 28 11.92 5.28 -12.69
N ALA A 29 12.51 4.71 -11.65
CA ALA A 29 13.84 4.08 -11.74
C ALA A 29 13.87 2.88 -12.70
N VAL A 30 12.82 2.05 -12.66
CA VAL A 30 12.67 0.89 -13.56
C VAL A 30 12.46 1.34 -15.00
N ASP A 31 11.58 2.32 -15.21
CA ASP A 31 11.24 2.86 -16.53
C ASP A 31 12.43 3.59 -17.15
N GLY A 32 13.25 4.25 -16.32
CA GLY A 32 14.49 4.89 -16.73
C GLY A 32 15.67 3.94 -16.95
N GLY A 33 15.54 2.66 -16.57
CA GLY A 33 16.59 1.65 -16.75
C GLY A 33 17.80 1.80 -15.82
N TYR A 34 17.67 2.58 -14.74
CA TYR A 34 18.71 2.80 -13.72
C TYR A 34 18.32 2.25 -12.34
N ALA A 35 17.26 1.44 -12.27
CA ALA A 35 16.86 0.76 -11.05
C ALA A 35 17.92 -0.24 -10.58
N GLU A 36 18.19 -0.22 -9.28
CA GLU A 36 18.96 -1.25 -8.61
C GLU A 36 18.12 -2.54 -8.43
N PRO A 37 18.75 -3.73 -8.36
CA PRO A 37 18.03 -4.99 -8.16
C PRO A 37 17.12 -5.01 -6.91
N LYS A 38 17.53 -4.31 -5.84
CA LYS A 38 16.71 -4.14 -4.64
C LYS A 38 15.45 -3.32 -4.93
N GLU A 39 15.57 -2.22 -5.66
CA GLU A 39 14.43 -1.36 -6.02
C GLU A 39 13.39 -2.11 -6.87
N VAL A 40 13.82 -2.96 -7.81
CA VAL A 40 12.91 -3.82 -8.58
C VAL A 40 12.15 -4.80 -7.68
N THR A 41 12.86 -5.40 -6.71
CA THR A 41 12.27 -6.36 -5.76
C THR A 41 11.28 -5.66 -4.83
N ASP A 42 11.66 -4.51 -4.30
CA ASP A 42 10.82 -3.69 -3.42
C ASP A 42 9.60 -3.17 -4.18
N LEU A 43 9.75 -2.73 -5.44
CA LEU A 43 8.64 -2.30 -6.29
C LEU A 43 7.58 -3.41 -6.43
N ALA A 44 8.01 -4.66 -6.63
CA ALA A 44 7.09 -5.80 -6.70
C ALA A 44 6.38 -6.02 -5.35
N ALA A 45 7.11 -5.89 -4.22
CA ALA A 45 6.54 -6.01 -2.89
C ALA A 45 5.52 -4.90 -2.59
N TRP A 46 5.83 -3.65 -2.92
CA TRP A 46 4.94 -2.50 -2.75
C TRP A 46 3.69 -2.58 -3.63
N LYS A 47 3.83 -3.03 -4.89
CA LYS A 47 2.67 -3.30 -5.75
C LYS A 47 1.75 -4.37 -5.17
N LYS A 48 2.32 -5.46 -4.64
CA LYS A 48 1.55 -6.52 -3.95
C LYS A 48 0.87 -5.97 -2.69
N TYR A 49 1.60 -5.21 -1.87
CA TYR A 49 1.08 -4.56 -0.68
C TYR A 49 -0.14 -3.70 -1.00
N ARG A 50 -0.04 -2.80 -1.98
CA ARG A 50 -1.15 -1.93 -2.40
C ARG A 50 -2.39 -2.73 -2.81
N VAL A 51 -2.22 -3.79 -3.60
CA VAL A 51 -3.33 -4.64 -4.05
C VAL A 51 -4.01 -5.34 -2.87
N LEU A 52 -3.23 -5.89 -1.93
CA LEU A 52 -3.77 -6.56 -0.75
C LEU A 52 -4.45 -5.56 0.20
N LEU A 53 -3.86 -4.38 0.38
CA LEU A 53 -4.43 -3.29 1.17
C LEU A 53 -5.81 -2.88 0.62
N MET A 54 -5.97 -2.75 -0.70
CA MET A 54 -7.26 -2.43 -1.31
C MET A 54 -8.34 -3.49 -1.08
N ARG A 55 -7.95 -4.75 -0.85
CA ARG A 55 -8.86 -5.86 -0.54
C ARG A 55 -9.25 -5.94 0.93
N ILE A 56 -8.63 -5.16 1.82
CA ILE A 56 -9.04 -5.10 3.23
C ILE A 56 -10.45 -4.53 3.32
N ASP A 57 -11.32 -5.27 3.99
CA ASP A 57 -12.69 -4.88 4.29
C ASP A 57 -12.71 -4.06 5.59
N THR A 58 -12.90 -2.75 5.46
CA THR A 58 -12.89 -1.79 6.57
C THR A 58 -14.15 -1.84 7.43
N SER A 59 -15.20 -2.56 6.99
CA SER A 59 -16.41 -2.78 7.79
C SER A 59 -16.19 -3.70 9.00
N LYS A 60 -15.03 -4.37 9.06
CA LYS A 60 -14.61 -5.25 10.18
C LYS A 60 -13.98 -4.49 11.34
N ALA A 61 -13.92 -3.17 11.28
CA ALA A 61 -13.39 -2.33 12.36
C ALA A 61 -14.09 -2.65 13.70
N PRO A 62 -13.35 -2.64 14.83
CA PRO A 62 -11.92 -2.31 14.97
C PRO A 62 -10.97 -3.49 14.72
N ASP A 63 -11.48 -4.70 14.47
CA ASP A 63 -10.68 -5.94 14.33
C ASP A 63 -10.13 -6.10 12.91
N ILE A 64 -9.22 -5.19 12.54
CA ILE A 64 -8.54 -5.17 11.24
C ILE A 64 -7.04 -5.43 11.44
N GLU A 65 -6.56 -6.53 10.88
CA GLU A 65 -5.13 -6.79 10.76
C GLU A 65 -4.56 -5.99 9.58
N TRP A 66 -3.83 -4.91 9.90
CA TRP A 66 -3.16 -4.10 8.90
C TRP A 66 -1.89 -4.79 8.39
N LEU A 67 -1.69 -4.74 7.07
CA LEU A 67 -0.49 -5.26 6.43
C LEU A 67 0.73 -4.46 6.88
N VAL A 68 1.84 -5.16 7.09
CA VAL A 68 3.15 -4.55 7.35
C VAL A 68 3.74 -4.03 6.04
N ALA A 69 4.23 -2.79 6.07
CA ALA A 69 4.90 -2.18 4.92
C ALA A 69 6.16 -2.98 4.51
N PRO A 70 6.44 -3.14 3.21
CA PRO A 70 7.71 -3.68 2.72
C PRO A 70 8.91 -2.77 3.06
N ASN A 71 10.12 -3.33 3.01
CA ASN A 71 11.40 -2.63 3.16
C ASN A 71 11.95 -2.09 1.82
#